data_AF-A0A1Z9YBC7-F1
#
_entry.id   AF-A0A1Z9YBC7-F1
#
_cell.length_a   1.000
_cell.length_b   1.000
_cell.length_c   1.000
_cell.angle_alpha   90.00
_cell.angle_beta   90.00
_cell.angle_gamma   90.00
#
_symmetry.space_group_name_H-M   'P 1'
#
loop_
_entity.id
_entity.type
_entity.pdbx_description
1 polymer ?
#
loop_
_entity_poly.entity_id
_entity_poly.type
_entity_poly.pdbx_seq_one_letter_code
_entity_poly.pdbx_strand_id
1 'polypeptide(L)'
;MPKHDLNSVSSPGIRWVVDQAIALGIEVEIIAEWSEARVVHMKGGLPDELRAPALMQHPDLEFYRNGGDMHNAPDEGFMQDGWCVSFPLKK
;
A
#
# COMPACT_ATOMS: atom_id res chain seq x y z
N MET A 1 -7.74 8.22 -16.32
CA MET A 1 -6.97 6.96 -16.37
C MET A 1 -5.96 7.04 -15.23
N PRO A 2 -5.93 6.10 -14.27
CA PRO A 2 -4.86 6.07 -13.29
C PRO A 2 -3.51 5.97 -14.02
N LYS A 3 -2.54 6.77 -13.59
CA LYS A 3 -1.24 6.93 -14.26
C LYS A 3 -0.36 5.67 -14.17
N HIS A 4 -0.76 4.71 -13.32
CA HIS A 4 -0.05 3.47 -13.03
C HIS A 4 -0.96 2.25 -13.25
N ASP A 5 -0.36 1.16 -13.75
CA ASP A 5 -1.06 -0.11 -13.98
C ASP A 5 -1.32 -0.83 -12.65
N LEU A 6 -2.53 -0.64 -12.12
CA LEU A 6 -3.00 -1.30 -10.90
C LEU A 6 -3.23 -2.81 -11.07
N ASN A 7 -3.16 -3.36 -12.29
CA ASN A 7 -3.23 -4.82 -12.48
C ASN A 7 -2.04 -5.55 -11.85
N SER A 8 -0.93 -4.82 -11.60
CA SER A 8 0.23 -5.33 -10.86
C SER A 8 0.01 -5.47 -9.35
N VAL A 9 -1.05 -4.87 -8.80
CA VAL A 9 -1.45 -4.95 -7.39
C VAL A 9 -2.34 -6.17 -7.18
N SER A 10 -1.75 -7.25 -6.69
CA SER A 10 -2.44 -8.53 -6.60
C SER A 10 -3.07 -8.85 -5.26
N SER A 11 -2.69 -8.15 -4.19
CA SER A 11 -3.36 -8.26 -2.90
C SER A 11 -4.73 -7.59 -2.99
N PRO A 12 -5.84 -8.30 -2.70
CA PRO A 12 -7.16 -7.70 -2.67
C PRO A 12 -7.28 -6.57 -1.64
N GLY A 13 -6.66 -6.73 -0.47
CA GLY A 13 -6.66 -5.72 0.59
C GLY A 13 -5.90 -4.46 0.18
N ILE A 14 -4.69 -4.62 -0.36
CA ILE A 14 -3.92 -3.49 -0.87
C ILE A 14 -4.64 -2.82 -2.05
N ARG A 15 -5.23 -3.61 -2.95
CA ARG A 15 -5.99 -3.05 -4.08
C ARG A 15 -7.15 -2.20 -3.60
N TRP A 16 -7.90 -2.68 -2.61
CA TRP A 16 -8.99 -1.94 -2.00
C TRP A 16 -8.51 -0.60 -1.42
N VAL A 17 -7.42 -0.60 -0.64
CA VAL A 17 -6.84 0.63 -0.06
C VAL A 17 -6.45 1.63 -1.14
N VAL A 18 -5.77 1.16 -2.20
CA VAL A 18 -5.35 2.02 -3.33
C VAL A 18 -6.56 2.60 -4.05
N ASP A 19 -7.60 1.80 -4.30
CA ASP A 19 -8.82 2.27 -4.97
C ASP A 19 -9.56 3.31 -4.11
N GLN A 20 -9.62 3.13 -2.79
CA GLN A 20 -10.21 4.13 -1.89
C GLN A 20 -9.41 5.44 -1.86
N ALA A 21 -8.08 5.35 -1.84
CA ALA A 21 -7.22 6.53 -1.87
C ALA A 21 -7.39 7.31 -3.19
N ILE A 22 -7.49 6.62 -4.32
CA ILE A 22 -7.79 7.25 -5.61
C ILE A 22 -9.17 7.91 -5.59
N ALA A 23 -10.18 7.29 -4.98
CA ALA A 23 -11.51 7.87 -4.85
C ALA A 23 -11.52 9.17 -4.02
N LEU A 24 -10.58 9.32 -3.08
CA LEU A 24 -10.35 10.54 -2.30
C LEU A 24 -9.46 11.58 -3.03
N GLY A 25 -9.04 11.29 -4.26
CA GLY A 25 -8.19 12.18 -5.05
C GLY A 25 -6.69 12.04 -4.79
N ILE A 26 -6.26 10.99 -4.09
CA ILE A 26 -4.85 10.69 -3.86
C ILE A 26 -4.32 9.91 -5.05
N GLU A 27 -3.26 10.43 -5.66
CA GLU A 27 -2.63 9.80 -6.81
C GLU A 27 -1.62 8.75 -6.37
N VAL A 28 -1.58 7.61 -7.08
CA VAL A 28 -0.40 6.73 -7.04
C VAL A 28 0.76 7.47 -7.68
N GLU A 29 1.90 7.55 -6.97
CA GLU A 29 3.13 8.19 -7.44
C GLU A 29 4.05 7.19 -8.14
N ILE A 30 4.23 6.02 -7.55
CA ILE A 30 5.07 4.94 -8.11
C ILE A 30 4.68 3.59 -7.50
N ILE A 31 4.78 2.54 -8.31
CA ILE A 31 4.77 1.16 -7.82
C ILE A 31 6.20 0.66 -7.93
N ALA A 32 6.88 0.49 -6.80
CA ALA A 32 8.27 0.08 -6.72
C ALA A 32 8.37 -1.41 -6.38
N GLU A 33 9.22 -2.14 -7.08
CA GLU A 33 9.59 -3.50 -6.69
C GLU A 33 10.82 -3.44 -5.78
N TRP A 34 10.70 -4.02 -4.60
CA TRP A 34 11.79 -4.19 -3.64
C TRP A 34 12.24 -5.65 -3.67
N SER A 35 13.28 -5.99 -2.90
CA SER A 35 13.85 -7.35 -2.90
C SER A 35 12.83 -8.45 -2.56
N GLU A 36 11.83 -8.16 -1.71
CA GLU A 36 10.86 -9.15 -1.25
C GLU A 36 9.38 -8.74 -1.43
N ALA A 37 9.12 -7.46 -1.69
CA ALA A 37 7.76 -6.92 -1.75
C ALA A 37 7.60 -5.96 -2.93
N ARG A 38 6.36 -5.72 -3.35
CA ARG A 38 5.98 -4.54 -4.13
C ARG A 38 5.39 -3.49 -3.21
N VAL A 39 5.74 -2.25 -3.48
CA VAL A 39 5.34 -1.09 -2.68
C VAL A 39 4.62 -0.08 -3.57
N VAL A 40 3.40 0.30 -3.21
CA VAL A 40 2.63 1.34 -3.88
C VAL A 40 2.79 2.64 -3.11
N HIS A 41 3.54 3.58 -3.66
CA HIS A 41 3.72 4.92 -3.11
C HIS A 41 2.59 5.84 -3.57
N MET A 42 2.02 6.58 -2.62
CA MET A 42 0.90 7.48 -2.83
C MET A 42 1.35 8.93 -2.60
N LYS A 43 0.94 9.84 -3.48
CA LYS A 43 1.33 11.26 -3.46
C LYS A 43 0.69 11.97 -2.26
N GLY A 44 1.53 12.46 -1.34
CA GLY A 44 1.03 13.00 -0.07
C GLY A 44 0.37 11.94 0.82
N GLY A 45 0.64 10.67 0.50
CA GLY A 45 0.19 9.41 1.07
C GLY A 45 -1.23 9.24 1.59
N LEU A 46 -1.38 8.27 2.50
CA LEU A 46 -2.70 7.79 2.92
C LEU A 46 -3.25 8.65 4.08
N PRO A 47 -4.44 9.23 3.94
CA PRO A 47 -5.06 10.03 4.99
C PRO A 47 -5.53 9.13 6.12
N ASP A 48 -5.55 9.67 7.34
CA ASP A 48 -5.99 8.94 8.54
C ASP A 48 -7.43 8.43 8.43
N GLU A 49 -8.26 9.09 7.62
CA GLU A 49 -9.64 8.66 7.35
C GLU A 49 -9.73 7.31 6.63
N LEU A 50 -8.68 6.87 5.94
CA LEU A 50 -8.62 5.53 5.33
C LEU A 50 -8.04 4.46 6.26
N ARG A 51 -7.30 4.85 7.30
CA ARG A 51 -6.64 3.91 8.20
C ARG A 51 -7.65 3.05 8.96
N ALA A 52 -8.65 3.67 9.57
CA ALA A 52 -9.66 2.94 10.36
C ALA A 52 -10.57 2.04 9.51
N PRO A 53 -11.10 2.48 8.35
CA PRO A 53 -11.84 1.61 7.44
C PRO A 53 -11.02 0.44 6.91
N ALA A 54 -9.75 0.66 6.57
CA ALA A 54 -8.91 -0.41 6.04
C ALA A 54 -8.62 -1.49 7.10
N LEU A 55 -8.37 -1.10 8.35
CA LEU A 55 -8.22 -2.04 9.47
C LEU A 55 -9.50 -2.84 9.75
N MET A 56 -10.65 -2.22 9.56
CA MET A 56 -11.94 -2.87 9.78
C MET A 56 -12.30 -3.85 8.65
N GLN A 57 -11.99 -3.52 7.40
CA GLN A 57 -12.30 -4.38 6.25
C GLN A 57 -11.23 -5.45 6.00
N HIS A 58 -9.98 -5.16 6.34
CA HIS A 58 -8.83 -6.03 6.14
C HIS A 58 -8.00 -6.11 7.43
N PRO A 59 -8.49 -6.83 8.45
CA PRO A 59 -7.78 -6.97 9.73
C PRO A 59 -6.44 -7.70 9.61
N ASP A 60 -6.23 -8.43 8.51
CA ASP A 60 -5.00 -9.15 8.19
C ASP A 60 -3.88 -8.23 7.66
N LEU A 61 -4.17 -6.96 7.36
CA LEU A 61 -3.15 -6.00 6.96
C LEU A 61 -2.37 -5.51 8.19
N GLU A 62 -1.07 -5.78 8.21
CA GLU A 62 -0.21 -5.37 9.30
C GLU A 62 0.25 -3.91 9.14
N PHE A 63 0.41 -3.19 10.26
CA PHE A 63 1.02 -1.86 10.26
C PHE A 63 2.50 -2.01 10.60
N TYR A 64 3.36 -1.93 9.58
CA TYR A 64 4.80 -1.86 9.76
C TYR A 64 5.17 -0.44 10.17
N ARG A 65 5.46 -0.28 11.46
CA ARG A 65 6.05 0.92 12.03
C ARG A 65 7.53 0.67 12.17
N ASN A 66 8.32 1.16 11.21
CA ASN A 66 9.68 1.67 11.43
C ASN A 66 10.21 2.24 10.12
N GLY A 67 10.28 3.57 10.01
CA GLY A 67 11.06 4.21 8.97
C GLY A 67 12.53 3.79 9.05
N GLY A 68 13.04 3.19 7.97
CA GLY A 68 14.44 2.78 7.86
C GLY A 68 14.70 1.28 8.00
N ASP A 69 13.71 0.49 8.43
CA ASP A 69 13.82 -0.95 8.35
C ASP A 69 13.64 -1.38 6.89
N MET A 70 14.59 -2.16 6.38
CA MET A 70 14.40 -2.81 5.08
C MET A 70 13.18 -3.72 5.21
N HIS A 71 12.19 -3.52 4.36
CA HIS A 71 11.00 -4.37 4.29
C HIS A 71 11.42 -5.73 3.71
N ASN A 72 12.14 -6.51 4.52
CA ASN A 72 12.68 -7.84 4.24
C ASN A 72 11.66 -8.93 4.60
N ALA A 73 10.38 -8.59 4.66
CA ALA A 73 9.33 -9.56 4.77
C ALA A 73 8.29 -9.22 3.68
N PRO A 74 7.80 -10.22 2.94
CA PRO A 74 6.89 -10.02 1.84
C PRO A 74 5.45 -9.83 2.35
N ASP A 75 5.26 -9.08 3.43
CA ASP A 75 3.97 -9.05 4.10
C ASP A 75 3.04 -7.94 3.55
N GLU A 76 1.74 -8.17 3.70
CA GLU A 76 0.71 -7.23 3.29
C GLU A 76 0.46 -6.20 4.39
N GLY A 77 0.67 -4.93 4.10
CA GLY A 77 0.57 -3.94 5.16
C GLY A 77 0.79 -2.48 4.77
N PHE A 78 0.72 -1.65 5.79
CA PHE A 78 0.95 -0.21 5.72
C PHE A 78 2.34 0.12 6.24
N MET A 79 3.03 1.04 5.56
CA MET A 79 4.23 1.65 6.12
C MET A 79 3.87 2.99 6.78
N GLN A 80 4.11 3.10 8.09
CA GLN A 80 3.61 4.24 8.88
C GLN A 80 4.33 5.57 8.57
N ASP A 81 5.62 5.53 8.25
CA ASP A 81 6.43 6.72 7.93
C ASP A 81 6.55 6.99 6.43
N GLY A 82 6.06 6.07 5.61
CA GLY A 82 5.96 6.22 4.17
C GLY A 82 4.59 5.78 3.76
N TRP A 83 3.63 6.69 3.68
CA TRP A 83 2.75 6.98 2.54
C TRP A 83 2.47 5.88 1.49
N CYS A 84 2.55 4.61 1.83
CA CYS A 84 2.65 3.49 0.91
C CYS A 84 2.19 2.17 1.56
N VAL A 85 1.79 1.26 0.69
CA VAL A 85 1.28 -0.06 1.03
C VAL A 85 2.12 -1.13 0.34
N SER A 86 2.43 -2.20 1.06
CA SER A 86 3.27 -3.30 0.57
C SER A 86 2.47 -4.59 0.39
N PHE A 87 2.93 -5.45 -0.51
CA PHE A 87 2.43 -6.81 -0.68
C PHE A 87 3.51 -7.72 -1.28
N PRO A 88 3.42 -9.06 -1.10
CA PRO A 88 4.40 -10.01 -1.62
C PRO A 88 4.62 -9.88 -3.12
N LEU A 89 5.85 -10.09 -3.58
CA LEU A 89 6.10 -10.39 -4.98
C LEU A 89 5.38 -11.70 -5.33
N LYS A 90 4.44 -11.67 -6.28
CA LYS A 90 3.92 -12.91 -6.88
C LYS A 90 5.08 -13.62 -7.58
N LYS A 91 5.33 -14.88 -7.22
CA LYS A 91 6.17 -15.80 -8.00
C LYS A 91 5.54 -16.10 -9.35
#